data_AF-C9MXY6-F1
#
_entry.id   AF-C9MXY6-F1
#
_cell.length_a   1.000
_cell.length_b   1.000
_cell.length_c   1.000
_cell.angle_alpha   90.00
_cell.angle_beta   90.00
_cell.angle_gamma   90.00
#
_symmetry.space_group_name_H-M   'P 1'
#
loop_
_entity.id
_entity.type
_entity.pdbx_description
1 polymer ?
#
loop_
_entity_poly.entity_id
_entity_poly.type
_entity_poly.pdbx_seq_one_letter_code
_entity_poly.pdbx_strand_id
1 'polypeptide(L)'
;MFGISVLSYSYEDYYQKIYTVKISKNDLFKIVNATKNQQKKLSKIFDEYQKKAEGVEKDLVQFDGKKAKIGKIEEDRYRAIARVLSNEQLEAYNSYINSQKNLFNEKNDKVKNFIDSMDLSNEQKARILKYERDFKREVGKLKNQRLTEENFIEKYKELKQERNEKMRTVLLDDQVKLIENF
;
A
#
# COMPACT_ATOMS: atom_id res chain seq x y z
N MET A 1 0.06 25.60 -6.53
CA MET A 1 0.25 25.72 -5.06
C MET A 1 -0.33 24.46 -4.45
N PHE A 2 0.50 23.47 -4.08
CA PHE A 2 0.03 22.19 -3.53
C PHE A 2 0.31 22.16 -2.03
N GLY A 3 -0.75 22.35 -1.23
CA GLY A 3 -0.71 22.29 0.22
C GLY A 3 -0.36 20.89 0.69
N ILE A 4 0.69 20.79 1.50
CA ILE A 4 1.13 19.58 2.18
C ILE A 4 0.11 19.31 3.29
N SER A 5 -0.69 18.25 3.15
CA SER A 5 -1.45 17.71 4.28
C SER A 5 -0.47 17.02 5.23
N VAL A 6 -0.30 17.60 6.43
CA VAL A 6 0.42 16.98 7.53
C VAL A 6 -0.48 15.89 8.10
N LEU A 7 -0.12 14.62 7.92
CA LEU A 7 -0.64 13.53 8.74
C LEU A 7 0.33 13.36 9.93
N SER A 8 -0.14 13.74 11.11
CA SER A 8 0.48 13.38 12.39
C SER A 8 0.28 11.89 12.61
N TYR A 9 1.37 11.13 12.76
CA TYR A 9 1.30 9.71 13.10
C TYR A 9 1.68 9.52 14.58
N SER A 10 0.75 8.91 15.31
CA SER A 10 0.96 8.39 16.67
C SER A 10 1.86 7.15 16.59
N TYR A 11 2.57 6.81 17.67
CA TYR A 11 3.52 5.70 17.71
C TYR A 11 2.86 4.33 17.44
N GLU A 12 1.55 4.21 17.64
CA GLU A 12 0.74 3.03 17.25
C GLU A 12 0.54 2.88 15.74
N ASP A 13 0.68 3.95 14.95
CA ASP A 13 0.43 3.92 13.50
C ASP A 13 1.62 3.37 12.68
N TYR A 14 2.80 3.20 13.29
CA TYR A 14 4.01 2.85 12.53
C TYR A 14 3.94 1.46 11.89
N TYR A 15 3.12 0.57 12.45
CA TYR A 15 2.95 -0.81 12.00
C TYR A 15 1.68 -1.06 11.19
N GLN A 16 0.74 -0.11 11.15
CA GLN A 16 -0.49 -0.24 10.38
C GLN A 16 -0.44 0.59 9.10
N LYS A 17 0.59 0.36 8.26
CA LYS A 17 0.43 0.72 6.85
C LYS A 17 -0.70 -0.14 6.30
N ILE A 18 -1.85 0.46 6.01
CA ILE A 18 -2.86 -0.16 5.15
C ILE A 18 -2.21 -0.30 3.77
N TYR A 19 -1.57 -1.44 3.52
CA TYR A 19 -1.11 -1.74 2.18
C TYR A 19 -2.34 -1.94 1.30
N THR A 20 -2.43 -1.23 0.18
CA THR A 20 -3.54 -1.40 -0.76
C THR A 20 -3.20 -2.54 -1.72
N VAL A 21 -4.07 -3.55 -1.79
CA VAL A 21 -3.96 -4.58 -2.83
C VAL A 21 -4.34 -3.96 -4.17
N LYS A 22 -3.36 -3.86 -5.09
CA LYS A 22 -3.61 -3.42 -6.46
C LYS A 22 -3.95 -4.63 -7.31
N ILE A 23 -5.19 -4.67 -7.79
CA ILE A 23 -5.68 -5.74 -8.67
C ILE A 23 -5.87 -5.16 -10.07
N SER A 24 -5.30 -5.82 -11.08
CA SER A 24 -5.47 -5.47 -12.48
C SER A 24 -6.92 -5.75 -12.93
N LYS A 25 -7.55 -4.77 -13.58
CA LYS A 25 -8.85 -4.96 -14.23
C LYS A 25 -8.78 -6.05 -15.31
N ASN A 26 -7.68 -6.12 -16.05
CA ASN A 26 -7.51 -7.10 -17.12
C ASN A 26 -7.42 -8.52 -16.57
N ASP A 27 -6.77 -8.71 -15.43
CA ASP A 27 -6.69 -10.03 -14.80
C ASP A 27 -8.08 -10.45 -14.31
N LEU A 28 -8.81 -9.54 -13.67
CA LEU A 28 -10.21 -9.79 -13.28
C LEU A 28 -11.08 -10.19 -14.46
N PHE A 29 -10.95 -9.52 -15.61
CA PHE A 29 -11.73 -9.84 -16.81
C PHE A 29 -11.42 -11.23 -17.35
N LYS A 30 -10.15 -11.64 -17.33
CA LYS A 30 -9.75 -13.00 -17.74
C LYS A 30 -10.31 -14.06 -16.80
N ILE A 31 -10.20 -13.82 -15.50
CA ILE A 31 -10.60 -14.78 -14.45
C ILE A 31 -12.10 -15.07 -14.49
N VAL A 32 -12.92 -14.03 -14.66
CA VAL A 32 -14.38 -14.19 -14.73
C VAL A 32 -14.86 -14.47 -16.16
N ASN A 33 -13.95 -14.66 -17.12
CA ASN A 33 -14.24 -14.80 -18.54
C ASN A 33 -15.27 -13.74 -19.04
N ALA A 34 -15.01 -12.47 -18.72
CA ALA A 34 -15.96 -11.39 -18.98
C ALA A 34 -16.10 -11.11 -20.48
N THR A 35 -17.34 -11.05 -20.97
CA THR A 35 -17.63 -10.55 -22.33
C THR A 35 -17.24 -9.07 -22.47
N LYS A 36 -17.01 -8.59 -23.71
CA LYS A 36 -16.70 -7.17 -23.96
C LYS A 36 -17.72 -6.20 -23.34
N ASN A 37 -19.01 -6.57 -23.31
CA ASN A 37 -20.05 -5.75 -22.68
C ASN A 37 -19.91 -5.74 -21.14
N GLN A 38 -19.66 -6.90 -20.53
CA GLN A 38 -19.41 -6.99 -19.09
C GLN A 38 -18.15 -6.21 -18.69
N GLN A 39 -17.05 -6.32 -19.45
CA GLN A 39 -15.83 -5.55 -19.20
C GLN A 39 -16.09 -4.05 -19.16
N LYS A 40 -16.89 -3.51 -20.09
CA LYS A 40 -17.28 -2.09 -20.10
C LYS A 40 -18.08 -1.69 -18.86
N LYS A 41 -19.06 -2.51 -18.45
CA LYS A 41 -19.88 -2.26 -17.25
C LYS A 41 -19.05 -2.35 -15.97
N LEU A 42 -18.24 -3.40 -15.82
CA LEU A 42 -17.35 -3.61 -14.68
C LEU A 42 -16.31 -2.50 -14.56
N SER A 43 -15.73 -2.05 -15.68
CA SER A 43 -14.77 -0.93 -15.68
C SER A 43 -15.36 0.33 -15.05
N LYS A 44 -16.59 0.69 -15.46
CA LYS A 44 -17.32 1.84 -14.88
C LYS A 44 -17.56 1.67 -13.39
N ILE A 45 -17.98 0.48 -12.96
CA ILE A 45 -18.18 0.15 -11.54
C ILE A 45 -16.85 0.35 -10.79
N PHE A 46 -15.76 -0.25 -11.26
CA PHE A 46 -14.46 -0.13 -10.59
C PHE A 46 -13.99 1.32 -10.47
N ASP A 47 -14.12 2.11 -11.55
CA ASP A 47 -13.74 3.54 -11.53
C ASP A 47 -14.60 4.37 -10.58
N GLU A 48 -15.92 4.13 -10.56
CA GLU A 48 -16.84 4.83 -9.66
C GLU A 48 -16.52 4.56 -8.19
N TYR A 49 -16.38 3.28 -7.82
CA TYR A 49 -16.14 2.90 -6.43
C TYR A 49 -14.71 3.22 -5.97
N GLN A 50 -13.73 3.23 -6.88
CA GLN A 50 -12.39 3.75 -6.57
C GLN A 50 -12.45 5.24 -6.21
N LYS A 51 -13.14 6.07 -6.99
CA LYS A 51 -13.30 7.50 -6.69
C LYS A 51 -14.02 7.74 -5.36
N LYS A 52 -15.04 6.92 -5.02
CA LYS A 52 -15.71 6.98 -3.72
C LYS A 52 -14.74 6.68 -2.58
N ALA A 53 -13.91 5.65 -2.71
CA ALA A 53 -12.91 5.30 -1.69
C ALA A 53 -11.85 6.39 -1.52
N GLU A 54 -11.34 6.96 -2.62
CA GLU A 54 -10.42 8.10 -2.61
C GLU A 54 -11.03 9.35 -1.94
N GLY A 55 -12.36 9.51 -2.02
CA GLY A 55 -13.10 10.55 -1.31
C GLY A 55 -13.03 10.40 0.22
N VAL A 56 -13.18 9.17 0.73
CA VAL A 56 -13.14 8.88 2.18
C VAL A 56 -11.77 9.19 2.78
N GLU A 57 -10.69 9.01 2.02
CA GLU A 57 -9.33 9.31 2.49
C GLU A 57 -9.17 10.80 2.84
N LYS A 58 -9.84 11.67 2.07
CA LYS A 58 -9.82 13.13 2.24
C LYS A 58 -10.73 13.62 3.37
N ASP A 59 -11.61 12.77 3.89
CA ASP A 59 -12.48 13.14 5.00
C ASP A 59 -11.69 13.31 6.30
N LEU A 60 -12.09 14.29 7.13
CA LEU A 60 -11.47 14.57 8.43
C LEU A 60 -11.97 13.65 9.57
N VAL A 61 -12.70 12.58 9.24
CA VAL A 61 -13.21 11.63 10.25
C VAL A 61 -12.11 10.74 10.80
N GLN A 62 -12.30 10.27 12.04
CA GLN A 62 -11.39 9.33 12.69
C GLN A 62 -11.31 7.99 11.93
N PHE A 63 -10.25 7.23 12.21
CA PHE A 63 -9.92 5.98 11.53
C PHE A 63 -11.08 4.98 11.46
N ASP A 64 -11.77 4.72 12.57
CA ASP A 64 -12.90 3.79 12.60
C ASP A 64 -14.07 4.27 11.74
N GLY A 65 -14.29 5.59 11.69
CA GLY A 65 -15.26 6.20 10.79
C GLY A 65 -14.90 6.01 9.31
N LYS A 66 -13.61 6.12 8.96
CA LYS A 66 -13.13 5.81 7.60
C LYS A 66 -13.31 4.34 7.28
N LYS A 67 -12.98 3.44 8.21
CA LYS A 67 -13.12 1.99 8.05
C LYS A 67 -14.56 1.58 7.75
N ALA A 68 -15.52 2.11 8.51
CA ALA A 68 -16.95 1.85 8.29
C ALA A 68 -17.42 2.35 6.90
N LYS A 69 -17.01 3.55 6.50
CA LYS A 69 -17.33 4.11 5.17
C LYS A 69 -16.76 3.26 4.04
N ILE A 70 -15.51 2.83 4.16
CA ILE A 70 -14.87 1.93 3.18
C ILE A 70 -15.61 0.59 3.12
N GLY A 71 -15.97 -0.01 4.25
CA GLY A 71 -16.74 -1.26 4.29
C GLY A 71 -18.05 -1.17 3.50
N LYS A 72 -18.81 -0.07 3.69
CA LYS A 72 -20.03 0.18 2.91
C LYS A 72 -19.77 0.31 1.41
N ILE A 73 -18.70 1.01 1.02
CA ILE A 73 -18.28 1.14 -0.39
C ILE A 73 -17.96 -0.24 -0.98
N GLU A 74 -17.31 -1.14 -0.22
CA GLU A 74 -17.01 -2.49 -0.67
C GLU A 74 -18.26 -3.34 -0.88
N GLU A 75 -19.22 -3.29 0.05
CA GLU A 75 -20.51 -3.98 -0.07
C GLU A 75 -21.31 -3.51 -1.28
N ASP A 76 -21.44 -2.20 -1.45
CA ASP A 76 -22.18 -1.61 -2.56
C ASP A 76 -21.51 -1.93 -3.91
N ARG A 77 -20.16 -1.91 -3.95
CA ARG A 77 -19.38 -2.34 -5.12
C ARG A 77 -19.68 -3.80 -5.45
N TYR A 78 -19.67 -4.68 -4.46
CA TYR A 78 -19.96 -6.10 -4.66
C TYR A 78 -21.36 -6.32 -5.22
N ARG A 79 -22.38 -5.64 -4.68
CA ARG A 79 -23.76 -5.69 -5.20
C ARG A 79 -23.86 -5.19 -6.64
N ALA A 80 -23.11 -4.16 -7.01
CA ALA A 80 -23.06 -3.66 -8.38
C ALA A 80 -22.43 -4.69 -9.35
N ILE A 81 -21.36 -5.36 -8.93
CA ILE A 81 -20.70 -6.42 -9.71
C ILE A 81 -21.63 -7.62 -9.90
N ALA A 82 -22.32 -8.05 -8.85
CA ALA A 82 -23.25 -9.18 -8.88
C ALA A 82 -24.42 -8.99 -9.86
N ARG A 83 -24.78 -7.73 -10.20
CA ARG A 83 -25.79 -7.42 -11.23
C ARG A 83 -25.28 -7.56 -12.67
N VAL A 84 -23.96 -7.69 -12.86
CA VAL A 84 -23.31 -7.75 -14.19
C VAL A 84 -22.83 -9.16 -14.53
N LEU A 85 -22.38 -9.90 -13.53
CA LEU A 85 -21.85 -11.26 -13.67
C LEU A 85 -22.96 -12.30 -13.53
N SER A 86 -22.80 -13.44 -14.20
CA SER A 86 -23.59 -14.64 -13.85
C SER A 86 -23.12 -15.21 -12.50
N ASN A 87 -23.88 -16.15 -11.93
CA ASN A 87 -23.51 -16.80 -10.67
C ASN A 87 -22.14 -17.47 -10.74
N GLU A 88 -21.88 -18.25 -11.81
CA GLU A 88 -20.59 -18.91 -12.03
C GLU A 88 -19.43 -17.90 -12.14
N GLN A 89 -19.63 -16.80 -12.87
CA GLN A 89 -18.62 -15.74 -12.97
C GLN A 89 -18.40 -15.02 -11.64
N LEU A 90 -19.45 -14.87 -10.82
CA LEU A 90 -19.37 -14.27 -9.50
C LEU A 90 -18.63 -15.18 -8.51
N GLU A 91 -18.81 -16.50 -8.59
CA GLU A 91 -18.04 -17.49 -7.82
C GLU A 91 -16.54 -17.44 -8.18
N ALA A 92 -16.22 -17.36 -9.48
CA ALA A 92 -14.84 -17.18 -9.94
C ALA A 92 -14.23 -15.86 -9.44
N TYR A 93 -15.00 -14.76 -9.49
CA TYR A 93 -14.61 -13.48 -8.92
C TYR A 93 -14.30 -13.58 -7.43
N ASN A 94 -15.20 -14.18 -6.65
CA ASN A 94 -15.07 -14.33 -5.21
C ASN A 94 -13.84 -15.16 -4.84
N SER A 95 -13.65 -16.29 -5.52
CA SER A 95 -12.50 -17.17 -5.30
C SER A 95 -11.19 -16.41 -5.53
N TYR A 96 -11.10 -15.62 -6.59
CA TYR A 96 -9.92 -14.81 -6.86
C TYR A 96 -9.72 -13.66 -5.87
N ILE A 97 -10.76 -12.92 -5.51
CA ILE A 97 -10.62 -11.83 -4.53
C ILE A 97 -10.17 -12.39 -3.18
N ASN A 98 -10.72 -13.53 -2.75
CA ASN A 98 -10.31 -14.18 -1.51
C ASN A 98 -8.86 -14.67 -1.57
N SER A 99 -8.41 -15.23 -2.70
CA SER A 99 -7.01 -15.62 -2.85
C SER A 99 -6.06 -14.41 -2.81
N GLN A 100 -6.43 -13.29 -3.44
CA GLN A 100 -5.64 -12.06 -3.35
C GLN A 100 -5.59 -11.49 -1.93
N LYS A 101 -6.70 -11.58 -1.18
CA LYS A 101 -6.74 -11.20 0.24
C LYS A 101 -5.85 -12.11 1.10
N ASN A 102 -5.87 -13.42 0.87
CA ASN A 102 -5.03 -14.36 1.60
C ASN A 102 -3.55 -14.12 1.32
N LEU A 103 -3.15 -14.01 0.04
CA LEU A 103 -1.78 -13.69 -0.36
C LEU A 103 -1.29 -12.37 0.24
N PHE A 104 -2.19 -11.41 0.36
CA PHE A 104 -1.89 -10.13 0.98
C PHE A 104 -1.67 -10.26 2.50
N ASN A 105 -2.56 -10.99 3.19
CA ASN A 105 -2.43 -11.24 4.62
C ASN A 105 -1.15 -12.03 4.92
N GLU A 106 -0.85 -13.08 4.16
CA GLU A 106 0.39 -13.86 4.29
C GLU A 106 1.63 -13.00 4.13
N LYS A 107 1.64 -12.08 3.15
CA LYS A 107 2.75 -11.13 2.96
C LYS A 107 2.89 -10.18 4.14
N ASN A 108 1.77 -9.67 4.66
CA ASN A 108 1.80 -8.79 5.83
C ASN A 108 2.25 -9.53 7.08
N ASP A 109 1.79 -10.76 7.30
CA ASP A 109 2.19 -11.59 8.43
C ASP A 109 3.68 -11.94 8.33
N LYS A 110 4.19 -12.27 7.13
CA LYS A 110 5.63 -12.47 6.91
C LYS A 110 6.43 -11.22 7.28
N VAL A 111 5.99 -10.03 6.86
CA VAL A 111 6.66 -8.75 7.19
C VAL A 111 6.57 -8.46 8.67
N LYS A 112 5.41 -8.65 9.29
CA LYS A 112 5.19 -8.43 10.73
C LYS A 112 6.10 -9.32 11.55
N ASN A 113 6.07 -10.63 11.28
CA ASN A 113 6.92 -11.61 11.97
C ASN A 113 8.41 -11.29 11.80
N PHE A 114 8.81 -10.81 10.61
CA PHE A 114 10.17 -10.34 10.39
C PHE A 114 10.52 -9.13 11.27
N ILE A 115 9.69 -8.09 11.31
CA ILE A 115 9.98 -6.92 12.15
C ILE A 115 9.96 -7.29 13.64
N ASP A 116 9.05 -8.18 14.06
CA ASP A 116 9.00 -8.67 15.44
C ASP A 116 10.29 -9.45 15.77
N SER A 117 10.78 -10.30 14.85
CA SER A 117 12.03 -11.05 15.01
C SER A 117 13.30 -10.18 15.02
N MET A 118 13.23 -8.98 14.42
CA MET A 118 14.33 -8.02 14.49
C MET A 118 14.54 -7.48 15.91
N ASP A 119 13.52 -7.54 16.77
CA ASP A 119 13.56 -7.13 18.19
C ASP A 119 14.33 -5.82 18.42
N LEU A 120 13.99 -4.79 17.65
CA LEU A 120 14.71 -3.52 17.69
C LEU A 120 14.46 -2.80 19.01
N SER A 121 15.54 -2.38 19.67
CA SER A 121 15.46 -1.50 20.83
C SER A 121 14.85 -0.14 20.48
N ASN A 122 14.35 0.57 21.48
CA ASN A 122 13.75 1.91 21.29
C ASN A 122 14.75 2.91 20.69
N GLU A 123 16.03 2.80 21.03
CA GLU A 123 17.08 3.65 20.47
C GLU A 123 17.31 3.35 18.98
N GLN A 124 17.39 2.07 18.60
CA GLN A 124 17.51 1.66 17.19
C GLN A 124 16.31 2.13 16.38
N LYS A 125 15.09 1.93 16.90
CA LYS A 125 13.84 2.42 16.30
C LYS A 125 13.89 3.93 16.08
N ALA A 126 14.30 4.71 17.08
CA ALA A 126 14.40 6.16 16.99
C ALA A 126 15.43 6.63 15.93
N ARG A 127 16.57 5.96 15.81
CA ARG A 127 17.60 6.26 14.80
C ARG A 127 17.12 5.90 13.38
N ILE A 128 16.53 4.73 13.19
CA ILE A 128 15.93 4.30 11.91
C ILE A 128 14.85 5.30 11.47
N LEU A 129 13.98 5.72 12.39
CA LEU A 129 12.97 6.75 12.16
C LEU A 129 13.57 8.07 11.69
N LYS A 130 14.69 8.50 12.30
CA LYS A 130 15.41 9.70 11.90
C LYS A 130 15.92 9.57 10.47
N TYR A 131 16.58 8.47 10.12
CA TYR A 131 17.10 8.24 8.77
C TYR A 131 15.99 8.20 7.71
N GLU A 132 14.82 7.60 8.01
CA GLU A 132 13.65 7.66 7.13
C GLU A 132 13.14 9.09 6.92
N ARG A 133 13.07 9.91 7.98
CA ARG A 133 12.66 11.31 7.87
C ARG A 133 13.64 12.14 7.05
N ASP A 134 14.93 11.94 7.27
CA ASP A 134 15.99 12.63 6.53
C ASP A 134 15.96 12.24 5.05
N PHE A 135 15.83 10.94 4.74
CA PHE A 135 15.66 10.46 3.37
C PHE A 135 14.45 11.10 2.68
N LYS A 136 13.28 11.13 3.33
CA LYS A 136 12.07 11.78 2.77
C LYS A 136 12.28 13.27 2.51
N ARG A 137 13.01 13.96 3.39
CA ARG A 137 13.33 15.38 3.23
C ARG A 137 14.24 15.60 2.01
N GLU A 138 15.28 14.80 1.85
CA GLU A 138 16.20 14.90 0.69
C GLU A 138 15.49 14.55 -0.62
N VAL A 139 14.67 13.50 -0.64
CA VAL A 139 13.81 13.19 -1.81
C VAL A 139 12.85 14.34 -2.11
N GLY A 140 12.31 15.01 -1.09
CA GLY A 140 11.50 16.22 -1.25
C GLY A 140 12.26 17.35 -1.93
N LYS A 141 13.54 17.57 -1.57
CA LYS A 141 14.40 18.54 -2.25
C LYS A 141 14.68 18.14 -3.69
N LEU A 142 14.97 16.86 -3.97
CA LEU A 142 15.19 16.36 -5.35
C LEU A 142 14.00 16.64 -6.26
N LYS A 143 12.77 16.44 -5.78
CA LYS A 143 11.55 16.73 -6.55
C LYS A 143 11.44 18.20 -6.97
N ASN A 144 12.06 19.12 -6.21
CA ASN A 144 12.04 20.54 -6.50
C ASN A 144 13.14 20.98 -7.48
N GLN A 145 14.09 20.10 -7.83
CA GLN A 145 15.28 20.46 -8.63
C GLN A 145 15.07 20.40 -10.17
N ARG A 146 13.84 20.21 -10.68
CA ARG A 146 13.54 20.11 -12.13
C ARG A 146 14.53 19.22 -12.90
N LEU A 147 14.81 18.03 -12.36
CA LEU A 147 15.70 17.05 -12.98
C LEU A 147 14.98 16.30 -14.11
N THR A 148 15.76 15.75 -15.05
CA THR A 148 15.26 14.70 -15.96
C THR A 148 14.89 13.44 -15.17
N GLU A 149 14.05 12.58 -15.75
CA GLU A 149 13.63 11.34 -15.08
C GLU A 149 14.81 10.42 -14.75
N GLU A 150 15.75 10.24 -15.67
CA GLU A 150 16.96 9.43 -15.45
C GLU A 150 17.79 9.96 -14.28
N ASN A 151 18.09 11.27 -14.27
CA ASN A 151 18.87 11.90 -13.20
C ASN A 151 18.13 11.86 -11.86
N PHE A 152 16.81 11.95 -11.86
CA PHE A 152 16.01 11.79 -10.64
C PHE A 152 16.11 10.36 -10.09
N ILE A 153 15.98 9.35 -10.96
CA ILE A 153 16.06 7.93 -10.58
C ILE A 153 17.45 7.60 -10.01
N GLU A 154 18.52 8.07 -10.65
CA GLU A 154 19.89 7.86 -10.19
C GLU A 154 20.10 8.45 -8.78
N LYS A 155 19.84 9.75 -8.59
CA LYS A 155 19.97 10.42 -7.29
C LYS A 155 19.07 9.82 -6.22
N TYR A 156 17.87 9.37 -6.59
CA TYR A 156 16.99 8.68 -5.65
C TYR A 156 17.60 7.35 -5.17
N LYS A 157 18.23 6.58 -6.07
CA LYS A 157 18.91 5.34 -5.72
C LYS A 157 20.10 5.59 -4.79
N GLU A 158 20.89 6.63 -5.04
CA GLU A 158 22.00 7.04 -4.16
C GLU A 158 21.50 7.36 -2.75
N LEU A 159 20.51 8.24 -2.61
CA LEU A 159 19.91 8.55 -1.31
C LEU A 159 19.34 7.30 -0.62
N LYS A 160 18.75 6.39 -1.40
CA LYS A 160 18.18 5.13 -0.88
C LYS A 160 19.27 4.23 -0.32
N GLN A 161 20.42 4.16 -1.00
CA GLN A 161 21.59 3.39 -0.59
C GLN A 161 22.24 4.01 0.65
N GLU A 162 22.51 5.31 0.66
CA GLU A 162 23.09 6.01 1.81
C GLU A 162 22.25 5.81 3.08
N ARG A 163 20.91 5.92 2.96
CA ARG A 163 20.00 5.64 4.06
C ARG A 163 20.05 4.17 4.50
N ASN A 164 20.14 3.21 3.57
CA ASN A 164 20.29 1.78 3.92
C ASN A 164 21.58 1.51 4.69
N GLU A 165 22.70 2.11 4.25
CA GLU A 165 24.00 1.97 4.93
C GLU A 165 23.94 2.55 6.35
N LYS A 166 23.37 3.75 6.51
CA LYS A 166 23.12 4.36 7.83
C LYS A 166 22.21 3.52 8.73
N MET A 167 21.23 2.83 8.16
CA MET A 167 20.38 1.92 8.93
C MET A 167 21.12 0.66 9.34
N ARG A 168 22.02 0.11 8.50
CA ARG A 168 22.82 -1.06 8.85
C ARG A 168 23.74 -0.80 10.04
N THR A 169 24.32 0.40 10.16
CA THR A 169 25.24 0.72 11.27
C THR A 169 24.58 0.79 12.64
N VAL A 170 23.26 0.83 12.72
CA VAL A 170 22.52 0.83 14.00
C VAL A 170 21.98 -0.54 14.36
N LEU A 171 22.21 -1.57 13.55
CA LEU A 171 21.75 -2.94 13.77
C LEU A 171 22.89 -3.80 14.33
N LEU A 172 22.51 -4.84 15.09
CA LEU A 172 23.42 -5.89 15.52
C LEU A 172 23.66 -6.87 14.37
N ASP A 173 24.78 -7.58 14.40
CA ASP A 173 25.16 -8.53 13.33
C ASP A 173 24.07 -9.58 13.06
N ASP A 174 23.44 -10.11 14.11
CA ASP A 174 22.37 -11.11 13.93
C ASP A 174 21.08 -10.48 13.34
N GLN A 175 20.79 -9.22 13.64
CA GLN A 175 19.70 -8.47 13.00
C GLN A 175 20.01 -8.18 11.52
N VAL A 176 21.28 -7.93 11.18
CA VAL A 176 21.73 -7.78 9.79
C VAL A 176 21.58 -9.09 9.02
N LYS A 177 21.95 -10.23 9.62
CA LYS A 177 21.75 -11.55 9.01
C LYS A 177 20.27 -11.85 8.77
N LEU A 178 19.37 -11.43 9.67
CA LEU A 178 17.93 -11.59 9.45
C LEU A 178 17.49 -10.84 8.18
N ILE A 179 17.95 -9.60 7.98
CA ILE A 179 17.65 -8.82 6.76
C ILE A 179 18.17 -9.53 5.50
N GLU A 180 19.38 -10.08 5.56
CA GLU A 180 20.01 -10.74 4.41
C GLU A 180 19.33 -12.05 4.01
N ASN A 181 18.59 -12.67 4.92
CA ASN A 181 17.90 -13.94 4.71
C ASN A 181 16.38 -13.80 4.45
N PHE A 182 15.83 -12.58 4.38
CA PHE A 182 14.38 -12.31 4.26
C PHE A 182 13.84 -12.27 2.82
#